data_AF-A0A1F4RIS1-F1
#
_entry.id   AF-A0A1F4RIS1-F1
#
_cell.length_a   1.000
_cell.length_b   1.000
_cell.length_c   1.000
_cell.angle_alpha   90.00
_cell.angle_beta   90.00
_cell.angle_gamma   90.00
#
_symmetry.space_group_name_H-M   'P 1'
#
loop_
_entity.id
_entity.type
_entity.pdbx_description
1 polymer ?
#
loop_
_entity_poly.entity_id
_entity_poly.type
_entity_poly.pdbx_seq_one_letter_code
_entity_poly.pdbx_strand_id
1 'polypeptide(L)' 'MKGKVLHSFQAETIESKARWFQSLPLTDRMELLCAYTDLAIQTNPKILEHKNAKPLKGRIQVLSKP' A
#
# COMPACT_ATOMS: atom_id res chain seq x y z
N MET A 1 31.60 7.04 -5.87
CA MET A 1 31.36 5.78 -5.12
C MET A 1 30.00 5.23 -5.55
N LYS A 2 29.93 4.06 -6.20
CA LYS A 2 28.64 3.40 -6.48
C LYS A 2 28.18 2.71 -5.19
N GLY A 3 27.19 3.28 -4.52
CA GLY A 3 26.60 2.68 -3.31
C GLY A 3 25.97 1.32 -3.65
N LYS A 4 26.20 0.32 -2.80
CA LYS A 4 25.53 -0.99 -2.90
C LYS A 4 24.04 -0.76 -2.63
N VAL A 5 23.21 -0.84 -3.67
CA VAL A 5 21.75 -0.77 -3.51
C VAL A 5 21.28 -2.09 -2.88
N LEU A 6 20.69 -2.01 -1.69
CA LEU A 6 20.15 -3.18 -0.99
C LEU A 6 18.69 -3.38 -1.44
N HIS A 7 18.44 -4.36 -2.30
CA HIS A 7 17.10 -4.72 -2.75
C HIS A 7 16.43 -5.68 -1.76
N SER A 8 16.01 -5.17 -0.59
CA SER A 8 15.22 -5.94 0.38
C SER A 8 14.04 -5.13 0.88
N PHE A 9 12.86 -5.77 1.01
CA PHE A 9 11.70 -5.16 1.66
C PHE A 9 11.96 -4.80 3.12
N GLN A 10 12.93 -5.45 3.77
CA GLN A 10 13.32 -5.16 5.16
C GLN A 10 14.19 -3.90 5.26
N ALA A 11 14.74 -3.42 4.13
CA ALA A 11 15.54 -2.21 4.07
C ALA A 11 14.69 -0.94 4.07
N GLU A 12 13.37 -1.06 3.86
CA GLU A 12 12.45 0.05 3.74
C GLU A 12 11.46 0.06 4.91
N THR A 13 11.46 1.15 5.68
CA THR A 13 10.49 1.34 6.77
C THR A 13 9.14 1.81 6.22
N ILE A 14 8.06 1.56 6.96
CA ILE A 14 6.71 2.01 6.59
C ILE A 14 6.67 3.54 6.50
N GLU A 15 7.36 4.25 7.40
CA GLU A 15 7.44 5.71 7.42
C GLU A 15 8.15 6.24 6.19
N SER A 16 9.22 5.58 5.75
CA SER A 16 9.98 5.98 4.56
C SER A 16 9.12 5.82 3.30
N LYS A 17 8.38 4.71 3.20
CA LYS A 17 7.40 4.46 2.14
C LYS A 17 6.28 5.50 2.13
N ALA A 18 5.76 5.83 3.30
CA ALA A 18 4.71 6.83 3.44
C ALA A 18 5.18 8.23 3.02
N ARG A 19 6.39 8.64 3.43
CA ARG A 19 6.98 9.93 3.01
C ARG A 19 7.20 9.99 1.50
N TRP A 20 7.70 8.91 0.91
CA TRP A 20 7.85 8.81 -0.54
C TRP A 20 6.50 9.00 -1.24
N PHE A 21 5.46 8.25 -0.83
CA PHE A 21 4.13 8.39 -1.42
C PHE A 21 3.53 9.79 -1.25
N GLN A 22 3.77 10.43 -0.11
CA GLN A 22 3.31 11.80 0.16
C GLN A 22 4.02 12.86 -0.67
N SER A 23 5.26 12.61 -1.11
CA SER A 23 5.99 13.54 -1.98
C SER A 23 5.50 13.57 -3.43
N LEU A 24 4.63 12.62 -3.82
CA LEU A 24 4.09 12.54 -5.17
C LEU A 24 2.97 13.58 -5.41
N PRO A 25 2.85 14.12 -6.64
CA PRO A 25 1.67 14.86 -7.08
C PRO A 25 0.37 14.08 -6.84
N LEU A 26 -0.75 14.80 -6.69
CA LEU A 26 -2.05 14.15 -6.52
C LEU A 26 -2.40 13.20 -7.67
N THR A 27 -2.11 13.59 -8.91
CA THR A 27 -2.32 12.76 -10.11
C THR A 27 -1.61 11.43 -10.00
N ASP A 28 -0.33 11.45 -9.65
CA ASP A 28 0.52 10.26 -9.61
C ASP A 28 0.10 9.33 -8.47
N ARG A 29 -0.36 9.90 -7.34
CA ARG A 29 -0.95 9.12 -6.24
C ARG A 29 -2.23 8.41 -6.69
N MET A 30 -3.06 9.06 -7.51
CA MET A 30 -4.27 8.44 -8.07
C MET A 30 -3.94 7.36 -9.10
N GLU A 31 -2.91 7.54 -9.92
CA GLU A 31 -2.45 6.51 -10.86
C GLU A 31 -1.92 5.26 -10.13
N LEU A 32 -1.10 5.43 -9.10
CA LEU A 32 -0.66 4.34 -8.21
C LEU A 32 -1.85 3.67 -7.52
N LEU A 33 -2.81 4.49 -7.06
CA LEU A 33 -4.21 4.17 -6.78
C LEU A 33 -4.75 3.02 -7.63
N CYS A 34 -5.02 3.37 -8.87
CA CYS A 34 -5.63 2.51 -9.86
C CYS A 34 -4.75 1.30 -10.17
N ALA A 35 -3.46 1.49 -10.41
CA ALA A 35 -2.54 0.42 -10.78
C ALA A 35 -2.48 -0.70 -9.72
N TYR A 36 -2.39 -0.35 -8.43
CA TYR A 36 -2.40 -1.37 -7.37
C TYR A 36 -3.76 -2.03 -7.19
N THR A 37 -4.85 -1.28 -7.40
CA THR A 37 -6.21 -1.83 -7.34
C THR A 37 -6.42 -2.84 -8.46
N ASP A 38 -6.02 -2.51 -9.70
CA ASP A 38 -6.09 -3.41 -10.84
C ASP A 38 -5.25 -4.66 -10.62
N LEU A 39 -4.02 -4.51 -10.11
CA LEU A 39 -3.16 -5.65 -9.77
C LEU A 39 -3.81 -6.56 -8.71
N ALA A 40 -4.42 -5.97 -7.68
CA ALA A 40 -5.11 -6.72 -6.63
C ALA A 40 -6.31 -7.51 -7.19
N ILE A 41 -7.10 -6.89 -8.06
CA ILE A 41 -8.24 -7.54 -8.72
C ILE A 41 -7.77 -8.65 -9.67
N GLN A 42 -6.74 -8.39 -10.47
CA GLN A 42 -6.17 -9.39 -11.38
C GLN A 42 -5.62 -10.61 -10.62
N THR A 43 -4.98 -10.37 -9.48
CA THR A 43 -4.40 -11.45 -8.64
C THR A 43 -5.47 -12.21 -7.86
N ASN A 44 -6.56 -11.56 -7.47
CA ASN A 44 -7.67 -12.16 -6.73
C ASN A 44 -9.03 -11.66 -7.25
N PRO A 45 -9.53 -12.19 -8.38
CA PRO A 45 -10.76 -11.69 -9.01
C PRO A 45 -12.00 -11.82 -8.11
N LYS A 46 -12.02 -12.83 -7.23
CA LYS A 46 -13.11 -13.06 -6.28
C LYS A 46 -13.18 -12.02 -5.16
N ILE A 47 -12.22 -11.09 -5.07
CA ILE A 47 -12.24 -10.02 -4.07
C ILE A 47 -13.52 -9.17 -4.16
N LEU A 48 -14.10 -9.04 -5.36
CA LEU A 48 -15.35 -8.32 -5.61
C LEU A 48 -16.58 -9.02 -5.00
N GLU A 49 -16.52 -10.34 -4.80
CA GLU A 49 -17.60 -11.13 -4.21
C GLU A 49 -17.67 -10.94 -2.68
N HIS A 50 -16.58 -10.43 -2.08
CA HIS A 50 -16.52 -10.14 -0.64
C HIS A 50 -17.18 -8.79 -0.34
N LYS A 51 -18.47 -8.85 0.01
CA LYS A 51 -19.32 -7.68 0.31
C LYS A 51 -18.81 -6.75 1.42
N ASN A 52 -17.97 -7.27 2.33
CA ASN A 52 -17.37 -6.50 3.42
C ASN A 52 -15.88 -6.83 3.54
N ALA A 53 -15.02 -5.81 3.51
CA ALA A 53 -13.65 -5.95 3.94
C ALA A 53 -13.63 -6.32 5.43
N LYS A 54 -13.29 -7.57 5.75
CA LYS A 54 -13.06 -7.96 7.16
C LYS A 54 -11.65 -7.51 7.54
N PRO A 55 -11.45 -6.88 8.70
CA PRO A 55 -10.12 -6.53 9.17
C PRO A 55 -9.25 -7.78 9.18
N LEU A 56 -8.10 -7.72 8.50
CA LEU A 56 -7.08 -8.75 8.64
C LEU A 56 -6.65 -8.77 10.11
N LYS A 57 -6.74 -9.94 10.75
CA LYS A 57 -6.40 -10.11 12.17
C LYS A 57 -5.00 -9.55 12.41
N GLY A 58 -4.90 -8.44 13.15
CA GLY A 58 -3.64 -7.82 13.58
C GLY A 58 -3.03 -6.72 12.70
N ARG A 59 -3.70 -6.20 11.64
CA ARG A 59 -3.08 -5.18 10.76
C ARG A 59 -3.71 -3.78 10.75
N ILE A 60 -4.93 -3.60 11.24
CA ILE A 60 -5.59 -2.28 11.23
C ILE A 60 -6.06 -1.97 12.65
N GLN A 61 -5.40 -1.00 13.29
CA GLN A 61 -5.87 -0.38 14.53
C GLN A 61 -6.80 0.77 14.15
N VAL A 62 -8.11 0.56 14.27
CA VAL A 62 -9.09 1.65 14.18
C VAL A 62 -9.05 2.39 15.51
N LEU A 63 -8.57 3.63 15.50
CA LEU A 63 -8.62 4.52 16.66
C LEU A 63 -9.94 5.29 16.63
N SER A 64 -10.84 5.00 17.57
CA SER A 64 -12.02 5.83 17.84
C SER A 64 -11.65 6.94 18.84
N LYS A 65 -12.16 8.16 18.62
CA LYS A 65 -12.09 9.24 19.62
C LYS A 65 -12.99 8.87 20.82
N PRO A 66 -12.65 9.36 22.04
CA PRO A 66 -13.51 9.19 23.22
C PRO A 66 -14.88 9.85 23.03
#